data_AF-A0A5C4RFF1-F1
#
_entry.id   AF-A0A5C4RFF1-F1
#
_cell.length_a   1.000
_cell.length_b   1.000
_cell.length_c   1.000
_cell.angle_alpha   90.00
_cell.angle_beta   90.00
_cell.angle_gamma   90.00
#
_symmetry.space_group_name_H-M   'P 1'
#
loop_
_entity.id
_entity.type
_entity.pdbx_description
1 polymer ?
#
loop_
_entity_poly.entity_id
_entity_poly.type
_entity_poly.pdbx_seq_one_letter_code
_entity_poly.pdbx_strand_id
1 'polypeptide(L)' 'MCIFISEEYFNEHTRNGYSRFGKIILLSERSLCKEWNLRLPDGFSELGALRISEDDGGKPYYFEYWYYW' A
#
# COMPACT_ATOMS: atom_id res chain seq x y z
N MET A 1 -0.91 12.60 3.45
CA MET A 1 -1.38 12.00 4.72
C MET A 1 -2.80 11.52 4.50
N CYS A 2 -3.08 10.24 4.69
CA CYS A 2 -4.41 9.64 4.51
C CYS A 2 -4.88 9.12 5.87
N ILE A 3 -6.07 9.53 6.33
CA ILE A 3 -6.63 9.11 7.61
C ILE A 3 -7.84 8.22 7.31
N PHE A 4 -7.79 6.98 7.78
CA PHE A 4 -8.89 6.03 7.63
C PHE A 4 -9.72 6.04 8.91
N ILE A 5 -11.01 6.36 8.78
CA ILE A 5 -11.98 6.30 9.89
C ILE A 5 -12.82 5.02 9.89
N SER A 6 -12.71 4.22 8.82
CA SER A 6 -13.38 2.93 8.67
C SER A 6 -12.35 1.84 8.48
N GLU A 7 -12.43 0.81 9.30
CA GLU A 7 -11.56 -0.37 9.21
C GLU A 7 -11.80 -1.14 7.91
N GLU A 8 -13.06 -1.25 7.47
CA GLU A 8 -13.39 -1.87 6.18
C GLU A 8 -12.70 -1.15 5.02
N TYR A 9 -12.79 0.18 5.01
CA TYR A 9 -12.15 1.00 3.98
C TYR A 9 -10.63 0.90 4.02
N PHE A 10 -10.05 0.85 5.22
CA PHE A 10 -8.62 0.60 5.40
C PHE A 10 -8.21 -0.76 4.83
N ASN A 11 -8.97 -1.82 5.12
CA ASN A 11 -8.69 -3.16 4.65
C ASN A 11 -8.76 -3.28 3.12
N GLU A 12 -9.63 -2.52 2.44
CA GLU A 12 -9.65 -2.43 0.97
C GLU A 12 -8.34 -1.90 0.37
N HIS A 13 -7.48 -1.28 1.18
CA HIS A 13 -6.21 -0.67 0.78
C HIS A 13 -4.98 -1.43 1.27
N THR A 14 -5.11 -2.27 2.31
CA THR A 14 -3.99 -2.92 3.02
C THR A 14 -4.04 -4.44 3.02
N ARG A 15 -5.07 -5.06 2.47
CA ARG A 15 -5.14 -6.53 2.32
C ARG A 15 -4.76 -6.97 0.92
N ASN A 16 -4.01 -8.07 0.85
CA ASN A 16 -3.70 -8.74 -0.40
C ASN A 16 -4.98 -9.27 -1.03
N GLY A 17 -5.17 -9.07 -2.35
CA GLY A 17 -6.36 -9.56 -3.06
C GLY A 17 -6.96 -8.52 -4.01
N TYR A 18 -8.25 -8.67 -4.30
CA TYR A 18 -9.01 -7.74 -5.13
C TYR A 18 -9.95 -6.90 -4.27
N SER A 19 -9.99 -5.60 -4.55
CA SER A 19 -11.00 -4.69 -4.03
C SER A 19 -11.58 -3.86 -5.19
N ARG A 20 -12.49 -2.94 -4.88
CA ARG A 20 -13.04 -2.00 -5.88
C ARG A 20 -11.98 -1.09 -6.53
N PHE A 21 -10.78 -1.05 -5.96
CA PHE A 21 -9.66 -0.27 -6.50
C PHE A 21 -8.70 -1.10 -7.36
N GLY A 22 -9.05 -2.35 -7.65
CA GLY A 22 -8.21 -3.28 -8.40
C GLY A 22 -7.51 -4.29 -7.50
N LYS A 23 -6.36 -4.80 -7.97
CA LYS A 23 -5.59 -5.83 -7.26
C LYS A 23 -4.52 -5.20 -6.39
N ILE A 24 -4.43 -5.64 -5.15
CA ILE A 24 -3.40 -5.25 -4.19
C ILE A 24 -2.51 -6.46 -3.91
N ILE A 25 -1.19 -6.23 -3.94
CA ILE A 25 -0.16 -7.20 -3.60
C ILE A 25 0.71 -6.58 -2.51
N LEU A 26 0.88 -7.27 -1.38
CA LEU A 26 1.74 -6.79 -0.30
C LEU A 26 3.21 -7.03 -0.60
N LEU A 27 4.05 -6.05 -0.28
CA LEU A 27 5.50 -6.06 -0.53
C LEU A 27 6.24 -6.45 0.75
N SER A 28 5.91 -7.61 1.35
CA SER A 28 6.43 -8.04 2.66
C SER A 28 7.95 -8.19 2.73
N GLU A 29 8.60 -8.46 1.61
CA GLU A 29 10.06 -8.64 1.51
C GLU A 29 10.81 -7.32 1.29
N ARG A 30 10.09 -6.20 1.17
CA ARG A 30 10.67 -4.88 0.95
C ARG A 30 10.48 -3.98 2.17
N SER A 31 11.33 -2.97 2.28
CA SER A 31 11.28 -1.94 3.31
C SER A 31 11.78 -0.65 2.69
N LEU A 32 10.90 0.33 2.54
CA LEU A 32 11.31 1.62 1.95
C LEU A 32 12.27 2.34 2.88
N CYS A 33 12.08 2.20 4.20
CA CYS A 33 13.02 2.76 5.16
C CYS A 33 14.44 2.21 4.97
N LYS A 34 14.60 0.88 4.78
CA LYS A 34 15.92 0.30 4.51
C LYS A 34 16.47 0.72 3.15
N GLU A 35 15.64 0.66 2.10
CA GLU A 35 16.05 1.00 0.74
C GLU A 35 16.57 2.44 0.63
N TRP A 36 15.97 3.36 1.38
CA TRP A 36 16.28 4.79 1.30
C TRP A 36 17.14 5.30 2.46
N ASN A 37 17.65 4.39 3.29
CA ASN A 37 18.43 4.71 4.49
C ASN A 37 17.73 5.71 5.42
N LEU A 38 16.41 5.54 5.59
CA LEU A 38 15.59 6.32 6.50
C LEU A 38 15.51 5.63 7.87
N ARG A 39 15.43 6.43 8.93
CA ARG A 39 15.20 5.92 10.29
C ARG A 39 13.71 5.85 10.56
N LEU A 40 13.20 4.64 10.74
CA LEU A 40 11.87 4.43 11.32
C LEU A 40 11.97 4.63 12.86
N PRO A 41 11.12 5.46 13.48
CA PRO A 41 11.11 5.62 14.94
C PRO A 41 10.81 4.30 15.65
N ASP A 42 11.29 4.16 16.88
CA ASP A 42 11.05 2.96 17.67
C ASP A 42 9.55 2.76 17.92
N GLY A 43 9.07 1.53 17.74
CA GLY A 43 7.65 1.17 17.88
C GLY A 43 6.79 1.38 16.62
N PHE A 44 7.32 2.02 15.58
CA PHE A 44 6.63 2.14 14.30
C PHE A 44 6.86 0.92 13.42
N SER A 45 5.90 0.65 12.54
CA SER A 45 5.97 -0.38 11.50
C SER A 45 5.74 0.23 10.12
N GLU A 46 6.12 -0.49 9.08
CA GLU A 46 5.86 -0.12 7.69
C GLU A 46 5.17 -1.26 6.93
N LEU A 47 4.38 -0.91 5.91
CA LEU A 47 3.75 -1.85 4.97
C LEU A 47 3.78 -1.28 3.57
N GLY A 48 4.53 -1.92 2.68
CA GLY A 48 4.49 -1.65 1.25
C GLY A 48 3.38 -2.43 0.56
N ALA A 49 2.73 -1.80 -0.41
CA ALA A 49 1.73 -2.43 -1.26
C ALA A 49 1.84 -1.93 -2.70
N LEU A 50 1.73 -2.86 -3.65
CA LEU A 50 1.58 -2.60 -5.08
C LEU A 50 0.09 -2.69 -5.43
N ARG A 51 -0.44 -1.66 -6.08
CA ARG A 51 -1.77 -1.69 -6.68
C ARG A 51 -1.69 -1.77 -8.19
N ILE A 52 -2.54 -2.62 -8.75
CA ILE A 52 -2.76 -2.81 -10.18
C ILE A 52 -4.22 -2.44 -10.45
N SER A 53 -4.44 -1.41 -11.24
CA SER A 53 -5.77 -0.92 -11.61
C SER A 53 -5.80 -0.58 -13.10
N GLU A 54 -6.99 -0.36 -13.65
CA GLU A 54 -7.17 0.07 -15.04
C GLU A 54 -7.48 1.57 -15.09
N ASP A 55 -6.90 2.27 -16.06
CA ASP A 55 -7.27 3.65 -16.37
C ASP A 55 -8.59 3.71 -17.15
N ASP A 56 -9.06 4.92 -17.46
CA ASP A 56 -10.32 5.12 -18.19
C ASP A 56 -10.30 4.49 -19.61
N GLY A 57 -9.12 4.16 -20.13
CA GLY A 57 -8.94 3.46 -21.40
C GLY A 57 -8.82 1.94 -21.26
N GLY A 58 -9.01 1.38 -20.05
CA GLY A 58 -8.84 -0.04 -19.76
C GLY A 58 -7.38 -0.49 -19.75
N LYS A 59 -6.42 0.43 -19.75
CA LYS A 59 -4.99 0.09 -19.71
C LYS A 59 -4.56 -0.09 -18.26
N PRO A 60 -3.82 -1.16 -17.93
CA PRO A 60 -3.34 -1.35 -16.58
C PRO A 60 -2.29 -0.30 -16.22
N TYR A 61 -2.44 0.30 -15.05
CA TYR A 61 -1.44 1.12 -14.38
C TYR A 61 -1.10 0.54 -13.01
N TYR A 62 0.11 0.86 -12.57
CA TYR A 62 0.76 0.26 -11.41
C TYR A 62 1.28 1.38 -10.53
N PHE A 63 1.07 1.28 -9.22
CA PHE A 63 1.69 2.20 -8.28
C PHE A 63 1.93 1.52 -6.94
N GLU A 64 3.03 1.91 -6.31
CA GLU A 64 3.39 1.47 -4.97
C GLU A 64 3.04 2.55 -3.95
N TYR A 65 2.61 2.13 -2.78
CA TYR A 65 2.44 3.01 -1.63
C TYR A 65 2.89 2.31 -0.34
N TRP A 66 3.28 3.14 0.62
CA TRP A 66 3.81 2.71 1.92
C TRP A 66 2.99 3.32 3.03
N TYR A 67 2.51 2.48 3.94
CA TYR A 67 1.92 2.91 5.21
C TYR A 67 2.97 2.84 6.29
N TYR A 68 2.91 3.82 7.19
CA TYR A 68 3.69 3.86 8.43
C TYR A 68 2.71 4.09 9.57
N TRP A 69 2.80 3.30 10.63
CA TRP A 69 1.94 3.40 11.82
C TRP A 69 2.71 3.06 13.08
#